data_AF-A0A1B6HAL1-F1
#
_entry.id   AF-A0A1B6HAL1-F1
#
_cell.length_a   1.000
_cell.length_b   1.000
_cell.length_c   1.000
_cell.angle_alpha   90.00
_cell.angle_beta   90.00
_cell.angle_gamma   90.00
#
_symmetry.space_group_name_H-M   'P 1'
#
loop_
_entity.id
_entity.type
_entity.pdbx_description
1 polymer ?
#
loop_
_entity_poly.entity_id
_entity_poly.type
_entity_poly.pdbx_seq_one_letter_code
_entity_poly.pdbx_strand_id
1 'polypeptide(L)'
;TERKETFCDICVPITSPSGNYEENNSSLYHSAMVTEELLQDTNKYWCEQCLRYNEARRCVRFESLPRLLVLQLKRFSSSYGSVVSKVNEYMPTPLTLSCFCLKCKDVEENKKVHHAYQLYGVIMHLGATMASGHYVAYVCGRDTAIDCATCTRDKRKTASLSGGAGKQASNNVSEKHSGGGLLRFFKSSKQSYQHTLSGVDGRGPYFSPCRSADCCGVKLDPAHEPTWLECDDETVRTLTRKQLEEILAPKSVKNSALTPYLLFYCRIP
;
A
#
# COMPACT_ATOMS: atom_id res chain seq x y z
N THR A 1 -6.61 27.92 22.78
CA THR A 1 -7.31 27.90 21.48
C THR A 1 -7.20 26.52 20.90
N GLU A 2 -8.18 26.06 20.13
CA GLU A 2 -8.16 24.76 19.43
C GLU A 2 -8.55 25.02 17.97
N ARG A 3 -7.90 24.32 17.03
CA ARG A 3 -8.24 24.35 15.62
C ARG A 3 -8.36 22.92 15.12
N LYS A 4 -9.50 22.59 14.52
CA LYS A 4 -9.76 21.28 13.91
C LYS A 4 -9.47 21.34 12.41
N GLU A 5 -8.80 20.32 11.91
CA GLU A 5 -8.44 20.19 10.50
C GLU A 5 -8.73 18.76 10.01
N THR A 6 -9.15 18.66 8.74
CA THR A 6 -9.30 17.37 8.06
C THR A 6 -8.01 17.00 7.34
N PHE A 7 -7.71 15.72 7.21
CA PHE A 7 -6.51 15.21 6.56
C PHE A 7 -6.83 14.01 5.65
N CYS A 8 -6.03 13.81 4.61
CA CYS A 8 -6.07 12.63 3.74
C CYS A 8 -4.95 11.64 4.07
N ASP A 9 -3.85 12.14 4.59
CA ASP A 9 -2.66 11.40 5.00
C ASP A 9 -2.03 12.06 6.24
N ILE A 10 -1.16 11.32 6.92
CA ILE A 10 -0.36 11.82 8.03
C ILE A 10 1.11 11.70 7.68
N CYS A 11 1.78 12.84 7.76
CA CYS A 11 3.18 13.01 7.45
C CYS A 11 4.05 12.64 8.67
N VAL A 12 4.75 11.50 8.62
CA VAL A 12 5.52 10.92 9.73
C VAL A 12 7.02 11.23 9.58
N PRO A 13 7.64 11.98 10.50
CA PRO A 13 9.09 12.16 10.53
C PRO A 13 9.83 10.82 10.63
N ILE A 14 10.98 10.70 9.96
CA ILE A 14 11.88 9.58 10.21
C ILE A 14 12.60 9.82 11.53
N THR A 15 12.30 8.99 12.52
CA THR A 15 12.98 8.98 13.81
C THR A 15 13.79 7.70 13.91
N SER A 16 15.12 7.81 13.99
CA SER A 16 15.95 6.67 14.35
C SER A 16 15.58 6.23 15.77
N PRO A 17 15.40 4.92 16.04
CA PRO A 17 15.16 4.46 17.40
C PRO A 17 16.40 4.76 18.26
N SER A 18 16.38 5.88 18.98
CA SER A 18 17.40 6.25 19.96
C SER A 18 17.09 5.56 21.28
N GLY A 19 17.29 4.25 21.35
CA GLY A 19 17.18 3.45 22.58
C GLY A 19 16.80 1.98 22.35
N ASN A 20 17.07 1.14 23.36
CA ASN A 20 16.60 -0.25 23.45
C ASN A 20 15.07 -0.30 23.63
N TYR A 21 14.32 0.00 22.56
CA TYR A 21 12.86 -0.14 22.52
C TYR A 21 12.52 -1.38 21.69
N GLU A 22 12.78 -2.56 22.24
CA GLU A 22 12.53 -3.83 21.55
C GLU A 22 11.04 -4.17 21.37
N GLU A 23 10.06 -3.46 21.93
CA GLU A 23 8.72 -4.09 22.03
C GLU A 23 7.47 -3.32 21.62
N ASN A 24 7.54 -2.15 20.96
CA ASN A 24 6.33 -1.70 20.25
C ASN A 24 6.61 -0.72 19.10
N ASN A 25 6.73 -1.22 17.88
CA ASN A 25 6.82 -0.36 16.69
C ASN A 25 5.68 0.67 16.60
N SER A 26 4.48 0.39 17.15
CA SER A 26 3.38 1.36 17.16
C SER A 26 3.65 2.58 18.02
N SER A 27 4.42 2.46 19.11
CA SER A 27 4.73 3.59 19.99
C SER A 27 5.63 4.61 19.29
N LEU A 28 6.54 4.15 18.43
CA LEU A 28 7.39 5.00 17.59
C LEU A 28 6.56 5.89 16.66
N TYR A 29 5.57 5.32 15.97
CA TYR A 29 4.66 6.09 15.12
C TYR A 29 3.82 7.05 15.95
N HIS A 30 3.29 6.57 17.08
CA HIS A 30 2.46 7.39 17.96
C HIS A 30 3.21 8.64 18.44
N SER A 31 4.45 8.49 18.96
CA SER A 31 5.24 9.63 19.43
C SER A 31 5.66 10.58 18.30
N ALA A 32 5.83 10.08 17.07
CA ALA A 32 6.15 10.89 15.91
C ALA A 32 4.96 11.71 15.38
N MET A 33 3.72 11.25 15.59
CA MET A 33 2.50 11.89 15.05
C MET A 33 1.70 12.68 16.10
N VAL A 34 1.71 12.25 17.36
CA VAL A 34 1.02 12.91 18.47
C VAL A 34 2.06 13.66 19.29
N THR A 35 2.23 14.94 18.95
CA THR A 35 3.30 15.77 19.49
C THR A 35 2.78 16.76 20.53
N GLU A 36 3.68 17.14 21.43
CA GLU A 36 3.47 18.18 22.43
C GLU A 36 4.77 18.98 22.57
N GLU A 37 4.69 20.29 22.45
CA GLU A 37 5.85 21.18 22.58
C GLU A 37 5.51 22.40 23.44
N LEU A 38 6.53 22.90 24.13
CA LEU A 38 6.46 24.13 24.90
C LEU A 38 6.97 25.30 24.06
N LEU A 39 6.08 26.25 23.80
CA LEU A 39 6.35 27.51 23.10
C LEU A 39 6.85 28.52 24.13
N GLN A 40 8.16 28.72 24.21
CA GLN A 40 8.81 29.59 25.19
C GLN A 40 9.93 30.44 24.55
N ASP A 41 10.53 31.33 25.35
CA ASP A 41 11.60 32.24 24.94
C ASP A 41 11.27 33.05 23.67
N THR A 42 12.01 32.85 22.59
CA THR A 42 11.82 33.52 21.30
C THR A 42 10.70 32.91 20.45
N ASN A 43 10.17 31.74 20.84
CA ASN A 43 9.10 31.01 20.14
C ASN A 43 7.77 31.07 20.90
N LYS A 44 7.47 32.19 21.58
CA LYS A 44 6.22 32.37 22.33
C LYS A 44 5.00 32.53 21.41
N TYR A 45 3.83 32.10 21.88
CA TYR A 45 2.58 32.21 21.14
C TYR A 45 1.97 33.61 21.30
N TRP A 46 1.56 34.24 20.20
CA TRP A 46 0.78 35.47 20.24
C TRP A 46 -0.66 35.18 20.64
N CYS A 47 -1.08 35.67 21.80
CA CYS A 47 -2.46 35.52 22.26
C CYS A 47 -3.29 36.73 21.86
N GLU A 48 -4.27 36.55 20.98
CA GLU A 48 -5.18 37.62 20.51
C GLU A 48 -6.07 38.19 21.62
N GLN A 49 -6.32 37.44 22.70
CA GLN A 49 -7.09 37.92 23.85
C GLN A 49 -6.24 38.76 24.80
N CYS A 50 -4.99 38.34 25.05
CA CYS A 50 -4.08 39.05 25.95
C CYS A 50 -3.31 40.18 25.24
N LEU A 51 -3.35 40.22 23.91
CA LEU A 51 -2.60 41.14 23.05
C LEU A 51 -1.09 41.16 23.36
N ARG A 52 -0.52 39.99 23.68
CA ARG A 52 0.91 39.82 23.97
C ARG A 52 1.40 38.39 23.67
N TYR A 53 2.71 38.23 23.59
CA TYR A 53 3.37 36.92 23.52
C TYR A 53 3.33 36.23 24.90
N ASN A 54 2.86 34.99 24.93
CA ASN A 54 2.80 34.17 26.15
C ASN A 54 3.46 32.82 25.90
N GLU A 55 3.96 32.24 26.98
CA GLU A 55 4.31 30.82 26.98
C GLU A 55 3.05 29.99 26.80
N ALA A 56 3.14 28.96 25.96
CA ALA A 56 2.02 28.13 25.61
C ALA A 56 2.46 26.70 25.34
N ARG A 57 1.53 25.77 25.45
CA ARG A 57 1.75 24.38 25.09
C ARG A 57 0.98 24.07 23.82
N ARG A 58 1.69 23.71 22.74
CA ARG A 58 1.08 23.33 21.46
C ARG A 58 1.06 21.81 21.37
N CYS A 59 -0.09 21.25 21.02
CA CYS A 59 -0.28 19.80 20.91
C CYS A 59 -0.93 19.45 19.57
N VAL A 60 -0.53 18.33 18.99
CA VAL A 60 -1.20 17.70 17.85
C VAL A 60 -1.82 16.39 18.33
N ARG A 61 -3.13 16.23 18.14
CA ARG A 61 -3.89 15.05 18.57
C ARG A 61 -4.98 14.72 17.54
N PHE A 62 -5.41 13.45 17.51
CA PHE A 62 -6.39 12.97 16.54
C PHE A 62 -7.71 12.61 17.23
N GLU A 63 -8.78 13.37 16.98
CA GLU A 63 -10.12 13.08 17.52
C GLU A 63 -10.65 11.72 17.01
N SER A 64 -10.40 11.43 15.74
CA SER A 64 -10.70 10.15 15.10
C SER A 64 -9.71 9.86 13.97
N LEU A 65 -9.53 8.59 13.64
CA LEU A 65 -8.76 8.16 12.48
C LEU A 65 -9.67 7.51 11.42
N PRO A 66 -9.37 7.67 10.13
CA PRO A 66 -10.15 7.10 9.04
C PRO A 66 -10.06 5.57 9.00
N ARG A 67 -10.98 4.91 8.29
CA ARG A 67 -10.93 3.45 8.06
C ARG A 67 -9.68 3.03 7.27
N LEU A 68 -9.31 3.81 6.26
CA LEU A 68 -8.06 3.68 5.53
C LEU A 68 -7.12 4.81 6.00
N LEU A 69 -6.09 4.44 6.74
CA LEU A 69 -5.07 5.35 7.24
C LEU A 69 -3.87 5.33 6.29
N VAL A 70 -3.50 6.51 5.79
CA VAL A 70 -2.33 6.69 4.91
C VAL A 70 -1.26 7.42 5.70
N LEU A 71 -0.07 6.82 5.80
CA LEU A 71 1.09 7.42 6.44
C LEU A 71 2.18 7.69 5.41
N GLN A 72 2.62 8.93 5.30
CA GLN A 72 3.73 9.33 4.45
C GLN A 72 5.00 9.49 5.28
N LEU A 73 5.99 8.64 5.05
CA LEU A 73 7.29 8.76 5.71
C LEU A 73 8.08 9.92 5.08
N LYS A 74 8.46 10.92 5.88
CA LYS A 74 9.23 12.11 5.45
C LYS A 74 10.69 11.77 5.19
N ARG A 75 10.94 11.00 4.12
CA ARG A 75 12.29 10.56 3.72
C ARG A 75 13.09 11.60 2.96
N PHE A 76 12.49 12.71 2.58
CA PHE A 76 13.20 13.76 1.84
C PHE A 76 13.24 15.00 2.71
N SER A 77 14.46 15.43 3.03
CA SER A 77 14.70 16.61 3.85
C SER A 77 15.64 17.55 3.09
N SER A 78 15.36 18.86 3.18
CA SER A 78 16.29 19.89 2.72
C SER A 78 17.11 20.34 3.92
N SER A 79 18.42 20.17 3.86
CA SER A 79 19.33 20.98 4.68
C SER A 79 19.46 22.37 4.07
N TYR A 80 19.78 23.38 4.90
CA TYR A 80 19.92 24.78 4.50
C TYR A 80 20.86 24.94 3.29
N GLY A 81 20.27 25.13 2.09
CA GLY A 81 21.01 25.30 0.83
C GLY A 81 20.70 24.23 -0.22
N SER A 82 19.45 24.16 -0.67
CA SER A 82 19.01 23.60 -1.98
C SER A 82 19.09 22.09 -2.21
N VAL A 83 19.92 21.32 -1.50
CA VAL A 83 20.07 19.88 -1.76
C VAL A 83 19.08 19.09 -0.90
N VAL A 84 18.03 18.57 -1.55
CA VAL A 84 17.12 17.59 -0.95
C VAL A 84 17.81 16.23 -0.94
N SER A 85 18.08 15.68 0.24
CA SER A 85 18.67 14.35 0.40
C SER A 85 17.65 13.35 0.90
N LYS A 86 17.83 12.09 0.50
CA LYS A 86 17.03 10.97 0.98
C LYS A 86 17.59 10.40 2.29
N VAL A 87 16.70 10.24 3.25
CA VAL A 87 16.87 9.59 4.55
C VAL A 87 16.63 8.09 4.36
N ASN A 88 17.73 7.33 4.32
CA ASN A 88 17.73 5.88 4.09
C ASN A 88 17.68 5.06 5.40
N GLU A 89 17.63 5.75 6.52
CA GLU A 89 17.56 5.20 7.86
C GLU A 89 16.36 4.24 7.97
N TYR A 90 16.61 3.13 8.66
CA TYR A 90 15.60 2.12 8.89
C TYR A 90 14.47 2.70 9.74
N MET A 91 13.25 2.58 9.21
CA MET A 91 12.02 2.91 9.93
C MET A 91 11.20 1.62 10.01
N PRO A 92 10.95 1.07 11.21
CA PRO A 92 10.11 -0.11 11.35
C PRO A 92 8.77 0.05 10.64
N THR A 93 8.34 -0.96 9.90
CA THR A 93 7.03 -0.96 9.21
C THR A 93 6.19 -2.10 9.78
N PRO A 94 5.50 -1.89 10.91
CA PRO A 94 4.78 -2.97 11.57
C PRO A 94 3.59 -3.44 10.73
N LEU A 95 3.36 -4.76 10.67
CA LEU A 95 2.16 -5.28 10.00
C LEU A 95 0.87 -4.89 10.74
N THR A 96 0.94 -4.65 12.05
CA THR A 96 -0.19 -4.21 12.87
C THR A 96 0.18 -2.93 13.61
N LEU A 97 -0.66 -1.91 13.48
CA LEU A 97 -0.47 -0.59 14.10
C LEU A 97 -1.62 -0.31 15.08
N SER A 98 -1.28 -0.06 16.34
CA SER A 98 -2.26 0.35 17.36
C SER A 98 -2.85 1.72 17.04
N CYS A 99 -4.16 1.89 17.23
CA CYS A 99 -4.80 3.20 17.06
C CYS A 99 -4.29 4.20 18.11
N PHE A 100 -4.14 5.46 17.68
CA PHE A 100 -3.64 6.58 18.47
C PHE A 100 -4.62 7.76 18.50
N CYS A 101 -5.89 7.54 18.19
CA CYS A 101 -6.92 8.57 18.37
C CYS A 101 -7.27 8.77 19.86
N LEU A 102 -7.84 9.93 20.20
CA LEU A 102 -8.20 10.29 21.58
C LEU A 102 -9.09 9.23 22.25
N LYS A 103 -10.07 8.69 21.52
CA LYS A 103 -10.98 7.63 22.03
C LYS A 103 -10.26 6.33 22.41
N CYS A 104 -9.10 6.05 21.82
CA CYS A 104 -8.29 4.88 22.14
C CYS A 104 -7.21 5.18 23.20
N LYS A 105 -7.01 6.46 23.54
CA LYS A 105 -6.03 6.92 24.53
C LYS A 105 -6.65 7.06 25.92
N ASP A 106 -7.88 7.56 26.00
CA ASP A 106 -8.57 7.90 27.26
C ASP A 106 -9.31 6.71 27.91
N VAL A 107 -8.94 5.48 27.54
CA VAL A 107 -9.55 4.28 28.09
C VAL A 107 -8.83 3.92 29.38
N GLU A 108 -9.45 4.22 30.53
CA GLU A 108 -9.17 3.48 31.76
C GLU A 108 -9.28 1.98 31.45
N GLU A 109 -8.38 1.16 32.01
CA GLU A 109 -8.11 -0.25 31.68
C GLU A 109 -9.36 -1.15 31.48
N ASN A 110 -10.54 -0.71 31.91
CA ASN A 110 -11.81 -1.43 31.94
C ASN A 110 -12.85 -1.06 30.84
N LYS A 111 -12.59 -0.14 29.88
CA LYS A 111 -13.53 0.12 28.74
C LYS A 111 -12.86 0.07 27.37
N LYS A 112 -12.34 -1.10 26.99
CA LYS A 112 -11.60 -1.32 25.73
C LYS A 112 -12.44 -1.07 24.48
N VAL A 113 -12.32 0.12 23.88
CA VAL A 113 -12.52 0.30 22.43
C VAL A 113 -11.16 0.54 21.79
N HIS A 114 -10.29 -0.46 21.87
CA HIS A 114 -9.04 -0.48 21.10
C HIS A 114 -9.34 -1.14 19.77
N HIS A 115 -9.33 -0.35 18.70
CA HIS A 115 -9.17 -0.90 17.36
C HIS A 115 -7.71 -0.78 16.95
N ALA A 116 -7.28 -1.70 16.10
CA ALA A 116 -5.97 -1.69 15.50
C ALA A 116 -6.12 -1.58 13.97
N TYR A 117 -5.02 -1.29 13.33
CA TYR A 117 -4.92 -1.23 11.89
C TYR A 117 -4.00 -2.34 11.40
N GLN A 118 -4.37 -2.97 10.29
CA GLN A 118 -3.54 -3.94 9.60
C GLN A 118 -2.95 -3.30 8.35
N LEU A 119 -1.64 -3.47 8.15
CA LEU A 119 -0.97 -3.06 6.93
C LEU A 119 -1.66 -3.71 5.73
N TYR A 120 -2.05 -2.87 4.79
CA TYR A 120 -2.75 -3.22 3.56
C TYR A 120 -1.85 -3.04 2.34
N GLY A 121 -0.98 -2.03 2.35
CA GLY A 121 -0.02 -1.83 1.29
C GLY A 121 1.14 -0.94 1.68
N VAL A 122 2.24 -1.07 0.95
CA VAL A 122 3.45 -0.26 1.09
C VAL A 122 3.93 0.14 -0.29
N ILE A 123 4.15 1.43 -0.49
CA ILE A 123 4.89 1.93 -1.66
C ILE A 123 6.33 2.12 -1.21
N MET A 124 7.25 1.40 -1.85
CA MET A 124 8.68 1.52 -1.63
C MET A 124 9.29 2.43 -2.69
N HIS A 125 10.24 3.28 -2.30
CA HIS A 125 10.98 4.14 -3.21
C HIS A 125 12.43 3.67 -3.33
N LEU A 126 12.87 3.39 -4.56
CA LEU A 126 14.25 3.10 -4.95
C LEU A 126 14.87 4.33 -5.62
N GLY A 127 15.97 4.85 -5.09
CA GLY A 127 16.65 6.01 -5.69
C GLY A 127 17.11 7.01 -4.64
N ALA A 128 17.87 8.02 -5.09
CA ALA A 128 18.55 8.97 -4.21
C ALA A 128 17.78 10.29 -4.00
N THR A 129 16.86 10.65 -4.89
CA THR A 129 16.14 11.93 -4.85
C THR A 129 14.64 11.73 -4.89
N MET A 130 13.86 12.78 -4.65
CA MET A 130 12.40 12.73 -4.79
C MET A 130 11.96 12.85 -6.26
N ALA A 131 12.76 13.53 -7.09
CA ALA A 131 12.46 13.80 -8.49
C ALA A 131 12.86 12.64 -9.42
N SER A 132 13.68 11.71 -8.95
CA SER A 132 14.13 10.55 -9.70
C SER A 132 14.22 9.31 -8.82
N GLY A 133 13.77 8.20 -9.37
CA GLY A 133 13.74 6.91 -8.70
C GLY A 133 12.71 5.99 -9.32
N HIS A 134 12.48 4.88 -8.64
CA HIS A 134 11.57 3.83 -9.05
C HIS A 134 10.67 3.44 -7.88
N TYR A 135 9.39 3.22 -8.15
CA TYR A 135 8.42 2.90 -7.12
C TYR A 135 7.91 1.48 -7.29
N VAL A 136 7.98 0.70 -6.22
CA VAL A 136 7.48 -0.68 -6.18
C VAL A 136 6.38 -0.76 -5.14
N ALA A 137 5.23 -1.31 -5.50
CA ALA A 137 4.09 -1.45 -4.61
C ALA A 137 4.01 -2.87 -4.05
N TYR A 138 3.84 -3.00 -2.75
CA TYR A 138 3.55 -4.25 -2.06
C TYR A 138 2.14 -4.16 -1.52
N VAL A 139 1.22 -5.00 -1.99
CA VAL A 139 -0.20 -4.92 -1.61
C VAL A 139 -0.69 -6.27 -1.09
N CYS A 140 -1.48 -6.23 -0.03
CA CYS A 140 -2.14 -7.40 0.51
C CYS A 140 -3.34 -7.71 -0.39
N GLY A 141 -3.28 -8.84 -1.09
CA GLY A 141 -4.44 -9.36 -1.80
C GLY A 141 -5.52 -9.70 -0.78
N ARG A 142 -6.66 -9.01 -0.84
CA ARG A 142 -7.84 -9.31 -0.02
C ARG A 142 -9.10 -9.57 -0.84
N ASP A 143 -8.97 -9.71 -2.16
CA ASP A 143 -10.10 -10.02 -3.02
C ASP A 143 -10.65 -11.38 -2.62
N THR A 144 -11.87 -11.35 -2.07
CA THR A 144 -12.58 -12.57 -1.74
C THR A 144 -13.01 -13.23 -3.04
N ALA A 145 -13.09 -14.56 -3.08
CA ALA A 145 -13.52 -15.33 -4.25
C ALA A 145 -14.86 -14.85 -4.86
N ILE A 146 -15.65 -14.07 -4.12
CA ILE A 146 -16.93 -13.46 -4.50
C ILE A 146 -16.75 -12.39 -5.59
N ASP A 147 -15.68 -11.59 -5.56
CA ASP A 147 -15.43 -10.53 -6.54
C ASP A 147 -15.09 -11.14 -7.92
N CYS A 148 -14.41 -12.28 -7.91
CA CYS A 148 -14.18 -13.08 -9.12
C CYS A 148 -15.47 -13.74 -9.64
N ALA A 149 -16.38 -14.15 -8.75
CA ALA A 149 -17.64 -14.81 -9.13
C ALA A 149 -18.62 -13.87 -9.84
N THR A 150 -18.56 -12.56 -9.57
CA THR A 150 -19.42 -11.54 -10.20
C THR A 150 -18.75 -10.80 -11.37
N CYS A 151 -17.53 -11.18 -11.75
CA CYS A 151 -16.75 -10.46 -12.75
C CYS A 151 -17.41 -10.48 -14.15
N THR A 152 -17.84 -9.32 -14.64
CA THR A 152 -18.52 -9.17 -15.95
C THR A 152 -17.56 -8.97 -17.14
N ARG A 153 -16.26 -8.80 -16.88
CA ARG A 153 -15.23 -8.53 -17.92
C ARG A 153 -15.10 -9.67 -18.94
N ASP A 154 -15.25 -10.92 -18.52
CA ASP A 154 -15.18 -12.09 -19.42
C ASP A 154 -16.33 -12.09 -20.44
N LYS A 155 -17.51 -11.60 -20.02
CA LYS A 155 -18.69 -11.48 -20.89
C LYS A 155 -18.48 -10.47 -22.03
N ARG A 156 -17.57 -9.49 -21.84
CA ARG A 156 -17.28 -8.45 -22.84
C ARG A 156 -16.29 -8.94 -23.90
N LYS A 157 -15.34 -9.83 -23.58
CA LYS A 157 -14.39 -10.41 -24.56
C LYS A 157 -15.06 -11.38 -25.54
N THR A 158 -16.05 -12.16 -25.09
CA THR A 158 -16.78 -13.11 -25.96
C THR A 158 -17.79 -12.43 -26.89
N ALA A 159 -18.35 -11.28 -26.49
CA ALA A 159 -19.23 -10.47 -27.33
C ALA A 159 -18.48 -9.79 -28.50
N SER A 160 -17.22 -9.40 -28.31
CA SER A 160 -16.41 -8.76 -29.37
C SER A 160 -15.98 -9.72 -30.49
N LEU A 161 -15.95 -11.03 -30.22
CA LEU A 161 -15.56 -12.06 -31.19
C LEU A 161 -16.75 -12.68 -31.94
N SER A 162 -17.99 -12.33 -31.59
CA SER A 162 -19.21 -12.87 -32.21
C SER A 162 -19.92 -11.90 -33.17
N GLY A 163 -19.33 -10.71 -33.41
CA GLY A 163 -19.93 -9.65 -34.25
C GLY A 163 -19.38 -9.50 -35.67
N GLY A 164 -18.91 -10.57 -36.32
CA GLY A 164 -18.19 -10.47 -37.60
C GLY A 164 -18.49 -11.54 -38.64
N ALA A 165 -19.76 -11.89 -38.86
CA ALA A 165 -20.17 -12.64 -40.05
C ALA A 165 -20.71 -11.66 -41.10
N GLY A 166 -19.84 -11.20 -42.01
CA GLY A 166 -20.23 -10.21 -43.02
C GLY A 166 -19.22 -10.02 -44.16
N LYS A 167 -19.34 -10.90 -45.17
CA LYS A 167 -19.00 -10.74 -46.60
C LYS A 167 -17.53 -10.61 -47.03
N GLN A 168 -17.18 -11.55 -47.92
CA GLN A 168 -16.03 -11.56 -48.83
C GLN A 168 -15.91 -10.27 -49.65
N ALA A 169 -14.68 -9.80 -49.83
CA ALA A 169 -14.22 -9.22 -51.08
C ALA A 169 -12.71 -9.47 -51.23
N SER A 170 -12.36 -10.13 -52.33
CA SER A 170 -11.01 -10.36 -52.81
C SER A 170 -10.31 -9.05 -53.18
N ASN A 171 -8.99 -8.98 -52.96
CA ASN A 171 -8.06 -8.53 -54.00
C ASN A 171 -6.61 -8.87 -53.63
N ASN A 172 -5.94 -9.56 -54.56
CA ASN A 172 -4.51 -9.81 -54.59
C ASN A 172 -3.76 -8.54 -55.02
N VAL A 173 -2.66 -8.19 -54.34
CA VAL A 173 -1.42 -7.65 -54.94
C VAL A 173 -0.22 -8.11 -54.10
N SER A 174 0.84 -8.51 -54.80
CA SER A 174 2.03 -9.22 -54.36
C SER A 174 3.25 -8.32 -54.09
N GLU A 175 4.25 -8.90 -53.39
CA GLU A 175 5.71 -8.55 -53.32
C GLU A 175 6.13 -7.31 -52.47
N LYS A 176 7.28 -7.25 -51.76
CA LYS A 176 8.43 -8.15 -51.48
C LYS A 176 9.25 -7.60 -50.27
N HIS A 177 9.80 -8.54 -49.49
CA HIS A 177 11.02 -8.57 -48.63
C HIS A 177 11.78 -7.31 -48.12
N SER A 178 12.07 -7.32 -46.81
CA SER A 178 13.42 -7.43 -46.17
C SER A 178 13.31 -6.96 -44.70
N GLY A 179 13.94 -7.50 -43.64
CA GLY A 179 14.84 -8.62 -43.40
C GLY A 179 15.21 -8.63 -41.90
N GLY A 180 15.55 -9.80 -41.35
CA GLY A 180 16.41 -9.96 -40.16
C GLY A 180 15.75 -10.01 -38.77
N GLY A 181 15.85 -11.16 -38.09
CA GLY A 181 15.69 -11.25 -36.62
C GLY A 181 15.25 -12.61 -36.09
N LEU A 182 16.14 -13.25 -35.32
CA LEU A 182 16.13 -14.65 -34.87
C LEU A 182 14.87 -15.19 -34.17
N LEU A 183 14.60 -16.47 -34.46
CA LEU A 183 13.77 -17.42 -33.71
C LEU A 183 14.07 -17.45 -32.20
N ARG A 184 13.04 -17.38 -31.35
CA ARG A 184 13.00 -18.11 -30.08
C ARG A 184 11.66 -18.79 -29.88
N PHE A 185 11.70 -20.10 -30.03
CA PHE A 185 10.69 -21.03 -29.54
C PHE A 185 10.61 -20.94 -28.01
N PHE A 186 9.43 -20.68 -27.46
CA PHE A 186 9.10 -21.06 -26.10
C PHE A 186 7.73 -21.75 -26.06
N LYS A 187 7.78 -23.08 -25.99
CA LYS A 187 6.68 -23.92 -25.52
C LYS A 187 6.47 -23.62 -24.03
N SER A 188 5.34 -23.01 -23.68
CA SER A 188 4.90 -22.97 -22.29
C SER A 188 4.35 -24.35 -21.91
N SER A 189 4.96 -24.97 -20.91
CA SER A 189 4.51 -26.24 -20.32
C SER A 189 3.17 -25.99 -19.62
N LYS A 190 2.10 -26.58 -20.14
CA LYS A 190 0.78 -26.57 -19.52
C LYS A 190 0.80 -27.56 -18.36
N GLN A 191 0.86 -27.08 -17.12
CA GLN A 191 0.52 -27.89 -15.97
C GLN A 191 -0.91 -27.55 -15.54
N SER A 192 -1.86 -28.29 -16.10
CA SER A 192 -3.27 -28.22 -15.73
C SER A 192 -3.49 -29.00 -14.44
N TYR A 193 -3.58 -28.30 -13.31
CA TYR A 193 -4.14 -28.86 -12.09
C TYR A 193 -5.65 -28.58 -12.07
N GLN A 194 -6.46 -29.61 -12.37
CA GLN A 194 -7.89 -29.61 -12.11
C GLN A 194 -8.10 -29.94 -10.63
N HIS A 195 -8.47 -28.95 -9.83
CA HIS A 195 -9.15 -29.20 -8.55
C HIS A 195 -10.66 -29.04 -8.76
N THR A 196 -11.37 -30.16 -8.71
CA THR A 196 -12.83 -30.21 -8.55
C THR A 196 -13.19 -29.73 -7.15
N LEU A 197 -13.77 -28.53 -7.04
CA LEU A 197 -14.51 -28.10 -5.86
C LEU A 197 -15.96 -28.53 -6.03
N SER A 198 -16.33 -29.59 -5.31
CA SER A 198 -17.70 -30.01 -5.09
C SER A 198 -18.37 -29.12 -4.05
N GLY A 199 -19.53 -28.55 -4.41
CA GLY A 199 -20.53 -28.10 -3.44
C GLY A 199 -20.81 -26.60 -3.42
N VAL A 200 -21.62 -26.12 -4.38
CA VAL A 200 -22.71 -25.15 -4.11
C VAL A 200 -23.85 -25.50 -5.06
N ASP A 201 -24.89 -26.13 -4.53
CA ASP A 201 -26.17 -26.32 -5.20
C ASP A 201 -26.93 -24.99 -5.31
N GLY A 202 -27.50 -24.70 -6.49
CA GLY A 202 -28.71 -23.87 -6.57
C GLY A 202 -28.80 -22.71 -7.59
N ARG A 203 -29.09 -23.06 -8.85
CA ARG A 203 -30.04 -22.41 -9.80
C ARG A 203 -29.70 -21.07 -10.51
N GLY A 204 -29.56 -21.15 -11.84
CA GLY A 204 -29.72 -20.07 -12.83
C GLY A 204 -28.95 -20.36 -14.14
N PRO A 205 -29.51 -20.15 -15.35
CA PRO A 205 -28.89 -20.64 -16.58
C PRO A 205 -27.70 -19.76 -17.00
N TYR A 206 -26.55 -20.41 -17.23
CA TYR A 206 -25.31 -19.86 -17.81
C TYR A 206 -24.57 -18.77 -17.00
N PHE A 207 -24.16 -19.09 -15.77
CA PHE A 207 -22.99 -18.42 -15.17
C PHE A 207 -21.72 -19.20 -15.49
N SER A 208 -20.98 -18.77 -16.51
CA SER A 208 -19.60 -19.21 -16.72
C SER A 208 -18.70 -18.50 -15.69
N PRO A 209 -18.00 -19.24 -14.80
CA PRO A 209 -17.08 -18.60 -13.86
C PRO A 209 -15.94 -17.94 -14.63
N CYS A 210 -15.53 -16.77 -14.14
CA CYS A 210 -14.41 -16.02 -14.69
C CYS A 210 -13.17 -16.91 -14.87
N ARG A 211 -12.53 -16.87 -16.06
CA ARG A 211 -11.27 -17.55 -16.40
C ARG A 211 -10.05 -16.83 -15.81
N SER A 212 -10.21 -16.30 -14.59
CA SER A 212 -9.29 -15.63 -13.66
C SER A 212 -7.95 -15.13 -14.20
N ALA A 213 -7.05 -16.01 -14.65
CA ALA A 213 -5.74 -15.62 -15.18
C ALA A 213 -5.85 -14.66 -16.39
N ASP A 214 -6.88 -14.83 -17.24
CA ASP A 214 -7.05 -14.05 -18.47
C ASP A 214 -8.03 -12.86 -18.31
N CYS A 215 -8.62 -12.69 -17.13
CA CYS A 215 -9.73 -11.75 -16.92
C CYS A 215 -9.65 -10.91 -15.63
N CYS A 216 -9.57 -11.51 -14.43
CA CYS A 216 -9.68 -10.78 -13.15
C CYS A 216 -8.45 -10.97 -12.23
N GLY A 217 -7.37 -11.61 -12.71
CA GLY A 217 -6.09 -11.69 -12.02
C GLY A 217 -5.94 -12.86 -11.04
N VAL A 218 -4.97 -12.70 -10.12
CA VAL A 218 -4.51 -13.69 -9.14
C VAL A 218 -5.68 -14.19 -8.29
N LYS A 219 -5.94 -15.50 -8.30
CA LYS A 219 -6.88 -16.12 -7.36
C LYS A 219 -6.24 -16.18 -5.99
N LEU A 220 -6.79 -15.42 -5.06
CA LEU A 220 -6.44 -15.54 -3.65
C LEU A 220 -7.27 -16.67 -3.08
N ASP A 221 -6.62 -17.70 -2.55
CA ASP A 221 -7.31 -18.79 -1.87
C ASP A 221 -7.81 -18.29 -0.51
N PRO A 222 -9.13 -18.27 -0.25
CA PRO A 222 -9.67 -17.83 1.04
C PRO A 222 -9.25 -18.71 2.22
N ALA A 223 -8.77 -19.93 1.96
CA ALA A 223 -8.35 -20.89 3.00
C ALA A 223 -6.87 -20.74 3.41
N HIS A 224 -6.09 -19.90 2.74
CA HIS A 224 -4.66 -19.70 3.00
C HIS A 224 -4.36 -18.28 3.48
N GLU A 225 -3.18 -18.08 4.10
CA GLU A 225 -2.72 -16.77 4.57
C GLU A 225 -2.82 -15.68 3.48
N PRO A 226 -3.09 -14.41 3.86
CA PRO A 226 -3.20 -13.33 2.89
C PRO A 226 -1.96 -13.27 2.00
N THR A 227 -2.16 -13.49 0.71
CA THR A 227 -1.07 -13.45 -0.27
C THR A 227 -0.73 -11.99 -0.56
N TRP A 228 0.55 -11.66 -0.48
CA TRP A 228 1.05 -10.34 -0.85
C TRP A 228 1.43 -10.33 -2.33
N LEU A 229 1.26 -9.19 -2.98
CA LEU A 229 1.67 -8.97 -4.36
C LEU A 229 2.74 -7.88 -4.37
N GLU A 230 3.87 -8.16 -4.99
CA GLU A 230 4.83 -7.16 -5.43
C GLU A 230 4.46 -6.75 -6.85
N CYS A 231 4.13 -5.48 -7.03
CA CYS A 231 3.82 -4.87 -8.30
C CYS A 231 4.95 -3.89 -8.66
N ASP A 232 5.67 -4.23 -9.72
CA ASP A 232 6.82 -3.50 -10.25
C ASP A 232 6.59 -3.30 -11.77
N ASP A 233 6.09 -2.12 -12.13
CA ASP A 233 5.60 -1.76 -13.46
C ASP A 233 4.64 -2.81 -14.07
N GLU A 234 5.08 -3.51 -15.12
CA GLU A 234 4.31 -4.54 -15.81
C GLU A 234 4.40 -5.91 -15.12
N THR A 235 5.27 -6.04 -14.12
CA THR A 235 5.53 -7.31 -13.43
C THR A 235 4.77 -7.38 -12.11
N VAL A 236 4.12 -8.51 -11.88
CA VAL A 236 3.42 -8.81 -10.62
C VAL A 236 3.90 -10.17 -10.13
N ARG A 237 4.40 -10.21 -8.89
CA ARG A 237 4.87 -11.44 -8.23
C ARG A 237 4.11 -11.67 -6.93
N THR A 238 3.78 -12.92 -6.65
CA THR A 238 3.19 -13.32 -5.36
C THR A 238 4.28 -13.49 -4.31
N LEU A 239 4.01 -13.03 -3.10
CA LEU A 239 4.88 -13.13 -1.93
C LEU A 239 4.11 -13.74 -0.77
N THR A 240 4.82 -14.56 0.00
CA THR A 240 4.40 -14.96 1.34
C THR A 240 4.55 -13.80 2.31
N ARG A 241 3.83 -13.85 3.45
CA ARG A 241 4.01 -12.88 4.54
C ARG A 241 5.48 -12.78 4.99
N LYS A 242 6.17 -13.92 5.14
CA LYS A 242 7.57 -13.97 5.55
C LYS A 242 8.49 -13.24 4.57
N GLN A 243 8.28 -13.42 3.26
CA GLN A 243 9.05 -12.71 2.23
C GLN A 243 8.83 -11.19 2.30
N LEU A 244 7.60 -10.73 2.56
CA LEU A 244 7.37 -9.31 2.79
C LEU A 244 8.12 -8.80 4.04
N GLU A 245 8.04 -9.53 5.15
CA GLU A 245 8.74 -9.17 6.39
C GLU A 245 10.26 -9.07 6.17
N GLU A 246 10.85 -9.99 5.40
CA GLU A 246 12.26 -9.93 4.98
C GLU A 246 12.58 -8.71 4.11
N ILE A 247 11.66 -8.30 3.21
CA ILE A 247 11.82 -7.10 2.38
C ILE A 247 11.78 -5.82 3.23
N LEU A 248 10.91 -5.78 4.25
CA LEU A 248 10.73 -4.66 5.17
C LEU A 248 11.75 -4.63 6.32
N ALA A 249 12.52 -5.70 6.53
CA ALA A 249 13.52 -5.81 7.59
C ALA A 249 14.66 -4.78 7.42
N PRO A 250 15.40 -4.45 8.50
CA PRO A 250 16.58 -3.60 8.40
C PRO A 250 17.61 -4.15 7.42
N LYS A 251 18.02 -3.34 6.45
CA LYS A 251 19.09 -3.67 5.50
C LYS A 251 20.35 -2.91 5.86
N SER A 252 21.51 -3.48 5.53
CA SER A 252 22.79 -2.78 5.73
C SER A 252 22.81 -1.47 4.94
N VAL A 253 23.39 -0.43 5.53
CA VAL A 253 23.38 0.95 5.00
C VAL A 253 23.97 1.03 3.57
N LYS A 254 24.85 0.09 3.19
CA LYS A 254 25.47 0.03 1.85
C LYS A 254 24.51 -0.46 0.75
N ASN A 255 23.39 -1.11 1.10
CA ASN A 255 22.48 -1.77 0.14
C ASN A 255 21.05 -1.19 0.11
N SER A 256 20.71 -0.25 0.99
CA SER A 256 19.32 0.14 1.25
C SER A 256 18.85 1.36 0.42
N ALA A 257 18.97 1.29 -0.91
CA ALA A 257 18.38 2.30 -1.79
C ALA A 257 16.85 2.18 -1.87
N LEU A 258 16.27 1.03 -1.52
CA LEU A 258 14.82 0.76 -1.49
C LEU A 258 14.27 0.93 -0.07
N THR A 259 13.38 1.90 0.12
CA THR A 259 12.86 2.25 1.46
C THR A 259 11.35 2.50 1.42
N PRO A 260 10.57 2.14 2.47
CA PRO A 260 9.13 2.43 2.53
C PRO A 260 8.86 3.94 2.43
N TYR A 261 7.90 4.37 1.62
CA TYR A 261 7.58 5.78 1.43
C TYR A 261 6.13 6.09 1.85
N LEU A 262 5.16 5.35 1.31
CA LEU A 262 3.76 5.44 1.73
C LEU A 262 3.32 4.12 2.36
N LEU A 263 2.64 4.19 3.49
CA LEU A 263 2.08 3.05 4.19
C LEU A 263 0.56 3.18 4.22
N PHE A 264 -0.13 2.11 3.85
CA PHE A 264 -1.58 2.03 3.82
C PHE A 264 -2.02 1.03 4.87
N TYR A 265 -2.84 1.49 5.81
CA TYR A 265 -3.30 0.73 6.96
C TYR A 265 -4.83 0.69 6.95
N CYS A 266 -5.41 -0.50 6.95
CA CYS A 266 -6.86 -0.68 7.03
C CYS A 266 -7.26 -1.01 8.46
N ARG A 267 -8.23 -0.27 9.01
CA ARG A 267 -8.81 -0.56 10.32
C ARG A 267 -9.36 -1.98 10.35
N ILE A 268 -8.99 -2.74 11.38
CA ILE A 268 -9.53 -4.06 11.64
C ILE A 268 -10.99 -3.89 12.12
N PRO A 269 -11.95 -4.66 11.58
CA PRO A 269 -13.36 -4.62 12.00
C PRO A 269 -13.55 -4.79 13.50
#